data_AF-K2JR60-F1
#
_entry.id   AF-K2JR60-F1
#
_cell.length_a   1.000
_cell.length_b   1.000
_cell.length_c   1.000
_cell.angle_alpha   90.00
_cell.angle_beta   90.00
_cell.angle_gamma   90.00
#
_symmetry.space_group_name_H-M   'P 1'
#
loop_
_entity.id
_entity.type
_entity.pdbx_description
1 polymer ?
#
loop_
_entity_poly.entity_id
_entity_poly.type
_entity_poly.pdbx_seq_one_letter_code
_entity_poly.pdbx_strand_id
1 'polypeptide(L)'
;MKAMLLALALMATSGEVPRVDDFVGAPYSKLKAAFLAAGWQLQLDGDGINADYPEISCGSGYDALCSVGFSKGQAYQAVTLEHGSNGWVVTGEY
;
A
#
# COMPACT_ATOMS: atom_id res chain seq x y z
N MET A 1 -3.57 54.20 4.66
CA MET A 1 -3.09 52.90 5.17
C MET A 1 -3.67 51.81 4.29
N LYS A 2 -2.88 51.25 3.36
CA LYS A 2 -3.33 50.19 2.44
C LYS A 2 -2.90 48.84 3.03
N ALA A 3 -3.87 48.06 3.52
CA ALA A 3 -3.63 46.70 3.98
C ALA A 3 -3.48 45.79 2.75
N MET A 4 -2.27 45.28 2.56
CA MET A 4 -1.93 44.32 1.51
C MET A 4 -2.12 42.92 2.10
N LEU A 5 -3.25 42.28 1.81
CA LEU A 5 -3.49 40.88 2.17
C LEU A 5 -2.60 39.99 1.28
N LEU A 6 -1.57 39.38 1.87
CA LEU A 6 -0.87 38.25 1.25
C LEU A 6 -1.78 37.02 1.30
N ALA A 7 -2.31 36.62 0.14
CA ALA A 7 -2.96 35.32 -0.01
C ALA A 7 -1.87 34.23 -0.05
N LEU A 8 -1.79 33.41 1.00
CA LEU A 8 -0.95 32.22 1.03
C LEU A 8 -1.60 31.17 0.13
N ALA A 9 -1.08 30.97 -1.08
CA ALA A 9 -1.51 29.89 -1.95
C ALA A 9 -0.98 28.55 -1.39
N LEU A 10 -1.85 27.78 -0.73
CA LEU A 10 -1.58 26.37 -0.48
C LEU A 10 -1.56 25.65 -1.84
N MET A 11 -0.37 25.35 -2.36
CA MET A 11 -0.22 24.38 -3.43
C MET A 11 -0.55 23.01 -2.85
N ALA A 12 -1.80 22.57 -3.01
CA ALA A 12 -2.15 21.18 -2.85
C ALA A 12 -1.45 20.41 -3.97
N THR A 13 -0.26 19.85 -3.70
CA THR A 13 0.25 18.75 -4.51
C THR A 13 -0.72 17.61 -4.30
N SER A 14 -1.70 17.48 -5.19
CA SER A 14 -2.52 16.29 -5.31
C SER A 14 -1.57 15.18 -5.75
N GLY A 15 -0.78 14.65 -4.82
CA GLY A 15 -0.01 13.44 -5.04
C GLY A 15 -1.05 12.36 -5.27
N GLU A 16 -1.12 11.87 -6.50
CA GLU A 16 -2.02 10.79 -6.88
C GLU A 16 -1.91 9.68 -5.84
N VAL A 17 -3.06 9.26 -5.30
CA VAL A 17 -3.10 8.13 -4.38
C VAL A 17 -2.65 6.91 -5.18
N PRO A 18 -1.55 6.24 -4.80
CA PRO A 18 -1.11 5.06 -5.51
C PRO A 18 -2.25 4.03 -5.47
N ARG A 19 -2.67 3.53 -6.62
CA ARG A 19 -3.68 2.48 -6.71
C ARG A 19 -2.99 1.13 -6.85
N VAL A 20 -3.55 0.11 -6.23
CA VAL A 20 -3.01 -1.25 -6.29
C VAL A 20 -2.91 -1.76 -7.73
N ASP A 21 -3.91 -1.45 -8.56
CA ASP A 21 -3.96 -1.81 -9.98
C ASP A 21 -2.75 -1.32 -10.79
N ASP A 22 -2.15 -0.19 -10.40
CA ASP A 22 -0.98 0.37 -11.09
C ASP A 22 0.30 -0.48 -10.86
N PHE A 23 0.23 -1.46 -9.95
CA PHE A 23 1.34 -2.34 -9.57
C PHE A 23 1.09 -3.81 -9.87
N VAL A 24 -0.02 -4.19 -10.50
CA VAL A 24 -0.27 -5.61 -10.85
C VAL A 24 0.88 -6.15 -11.71
N GLY A 25 1.43 -7.30 -11.29
CA GLY A 25 2.61 -7.93 -11.89
C GLY A 25 3.96 -7.35 -11.43
N ALA A 26 3.96 -6.29 -10.62
CA ALA A 26 5.18 -5.71 -10.05
C ALA A 26 5.60 -6.41 -8.75
N PRO A 27 6.88 -6.34 -8.37
CA PRO A 27 7.33 -6.80 -7.05
C PRO A 27 6.65 -6.02 -5.93
N TYR A 28 6.21 -6.73 -4.89
CA TYR A 28 5.55 -6.16 -3.70
C TYR A 28 6.35 -5.00 -3.09
N SER A 29 7.69 -5.11 -3.05
CA SER A 29 8.58 -4.06 -2.52
C SER A 29 8.40 -2.70 -3.21
N LYS A 30 8.03 -2.67 -4.50
CA LYS A 30 7.75 -1.41 -5.22
C LYS A 30 6.44 -0.79 -4.76
N LEU A 31 5.37 -1.58 -4.64
CA LEU A 31 4.09 -1.10 -4.11
C LEU A 31 4.27 -0.60 -2.67
N LYS A 32 4.92 -1.40 -1.82
CA LYS A 32 5.22 -1.04 -0.43
C LYS A 32 5.93 0.32 -0.33
N ALA A 33 6.99 0.52 -1.11
CA ALA A 33 7.72 1.79 -1.11
C ALA A 33 6.85 2.97 -1.55
N ALA A 34 6.03 2.81 -2.60
CA ALA A 34 5.15 3.86 -3.09
C ALA A 34 4.07 4.25 -2.07
N PHE A 35 3.43 3.26 -1.44
CA PHE A 35 2.40 3.47 -0.43
C PHE A 35 2.98 4.18 0.81
N LEU A 36 4.11 3.70 1.33
CA LEU A 36 4.79 4.32 2.46
C LEU A 36 5.22 5.76 2.16
N ALA A 37 5.76 6.02 0.96
CA ALA A 37 6.12 7.37 0.53
C ALA A 37 4.90 8.30 0.39
N ALA A 38 3.74 7.74 0.02
CA ALA A 38 2.46 8.44 -0.02
C ALA A 38 1.80 8.58 1.38
N GLY A 39 2.45 8.14 2.45
CA GLY A 39 1.98 8.27 3.83
C GLY A 39 0.94 7.23 4.24
N TRP A 40 0.84 6.12 3.53
CA TRP A 40 0.10 4.95 3.99
C TRP A 40 0.92 4.17 5.03
N GLN A 41 0.25 3.43 5.89
CA GLN A 41 0.84 2.61 6.94
C GLN A 41 0.50 1.14 6.70
N LEU A 42 1.48 0.26 6.92
CA LEU A 42 1.23 -1.19 6.91
C LEU A 42 0.28 -1.56 8.04
N GLN A 43 -0.66 -2.45 7.73
CA GLN A 43 -1.44 -3.17 8.73
C GLN A 43 -0.84 -4.55 8.91
N LEU A 44 -0.57 -4.90 10.16
CA LEU A 44 -0.09 -6.23 10.54
C LEU A 44 -1.32 -7.06 10.89
N ASP A 45 -1.73 -7.93 9.97
CA ASP A 45 -2.89 -8.79 10.15
C ASP A 45 -2.44 -10.25 10.43
N GLY A 46 -2.67 -10.73 11.65
CA GLY A 46 -2.30 -12.09 12.07
C GLY A 46 -0.82 -12.26 12.43
N ASP A 47 -0.34 -13.50 12.38
CA ASP A 47 1.00 -13.87 12.85
C ASP A 47 2.13 -13.61 11.84
N GLY A 48 1.78 -13.10 10.64
CA GLY A 48 2.71 -13.01 9.52
C GLY A 48 3.18 -14.39 9.03
N ILE A 49 3.66 -14.46 7.80
CA ILE A 49 4.14 -15.75 7.23
C ILE A 49 5.65 -15.93 7.33
N ASN A 50 6.42 -14.85 7.48
CA ASN A 50 7.87 -14.89 7.69
C ASN A 50 8.39 -13.57 8.30
N ALA A 51 9.64 -13.58 8.74
CA ALA A 51 10.28 -12.45 9.43
C ALA A 51 10.59 -11.25 8.50
N ASP A 52 10.75 -11.48 7.20
CA ASP A 52 11.09 -10.42 6.23
C ASP A 52 9.87 -9.59 5.84
N TYR A 53 8.69 -10.22 5.89
CA TYR A 53 7.40 -9.64 5.55
C TYR A 53 6.33 -10.04 6.57
N PRO A 54 6.46 -9.59 7.83
CA PRO A 54 5.50 -9.92 8.89
C PRO A 54 4.10 -9.37 8.62
N GLU A 55 3.97 -8.39 7.73
CA GLU A 55 2.68 -7.83 7.30
C GLU A 55 1.90 -8.73 6.33
N ILE A 56 2.55 -9.70 5.68
CA ILE A 56 1.88 -10.58 4.72
C ILE A 56 1.21 -11.70 5.49
N SER A 57 -0.09 -11.86 5.26
CA SER A 57 -0.92 -12.90 5.85
C SER A 57 -1.50 -13.77 4.75
N CYS A 58 -1.31 -15.09 4.86
CA CYS A 58 -1.92 -16.04 3.93
C CYS A 58 -3.03 -16.83 4.63
N GLY A 59 -4.16 -16.98 3.96
CA GLY A 59 -5.21 -17.87 4.45
C GLY A 59 -4.76 -19.33 4.53
N SER A 60 -5.57 -20.17 5.15
CA SER A 60 -5.36 -21.61 5.19
C SER A 60 -6.28 -22.33 4.18
N GLY A 61 -5.71 -23.02 3.20
CA GLY A 61 -6.47 -23.75 2.17
C GLY A 61 -5.66 -23.95 0.88
N TYR A 62 -6.16 -24.81 -0.03
CA TYR A 62 -5.50 -25.06 -1.32
C TYR A 62 -5.51 -23.80 -2.22
N ASP A 63 -6.60 -23.03 -2.16
CA ASP A 63 -6.81 -21.79 -2.94
C ASP A 63 -6.70 -20.53 -2.06
N ALA A 64 -5.98 -20.63 -0.94
CA ALA A 64 -5.84 -19.49 -0.04
C ALA A 64 -4.93 -18.42 -0.66
N LEU A 65 -5.40 -17.17 -0.63
CA LEU A 65 -4.64 -16.02 -1.07
C LEU A 65 -3.73 -15.50 0.05
N CYS A 66 -2.62 -14.90 -0.36
CA CYS A 66 -1.80 -14.07 0.52
C CYS A 66 -2.18 -12.61 0.31
N SER A 67 -2.19 -11.84 1.40
CA SER A 67 -2.62 -10.46 1.37
C SER A 67 -1.84 -9.58 2.36
N VAL A 68 -1.87 -8.28 2.11
CA VAL A 68 -1.33 -7.25 3.01
C VAL A 68 -2.26 -6.04 3.02
N GLY A 69 -2.49 -5.48 4.20
CA GLY A 69 -3.29 -4.28 4.37
C GLY A 69 -2.45 -3.00 4.43
N PHE A 70 -2.97 -1.93 3.84
CA PHE A 70 -2.47 -0.56 4.00
C PHE A 70 -3.59 0.35 4.49
N SER A 71 -3.30 1.25 5.43
CA SER A 71 -4.26 2.26 5.89
C SER A 71 -3.71 3.68 5.82
N LYS A 72 -4.61 4.65 5.62
CA LYS A 72 -4.31 6.08 5.69
C LYS A 72 -5.52 6.84 6.21
N GLY A 73 -5.51 7.19 7.49
CA GLY A 73 -6.65 7.80 8.15
C GLY A 73 -7.83 6.83 8.23
N GLN A 74 -8.89 7.09 7.46
CA GLN A 74 -10.06 6.22 7.36
C GLN A 74 -10.05 5.33 6.10
N ALA A 75 -9.07 5.52 5.21
CA ALA A 75 -8.93 4.70 4.01
C ALA A 75 -8.16 3.41 4.33
N TYR A 76 -8.55 2.32 3.67
CA TYR A 76 -7.89 1.02 3.75
C TYR A 76 -7.84 0.40 2.34
N GLN A 77 -6.73 -0.28 2.04
CA GLN A 77 -6.57 -1.07 0.83
C GLN A 77 -5.94 -2.41 1.19
N ALA A 78 -6.58 -3.51 0.75
CA ALA A 78 -6.06 -4.85 0.87
C ALA A 78 -5.47 -5.29 -0.47
N VAL A 79 -4.20 -5.68 -0.46
CA VAL A 79 -3.46 -6.08 -1.65
C VAL A 79 -3.32 -7.58 -1.65
N THR A 80 -3.72 -8.24 -2.73
CA THR A 80 -3.46 -9.67 -2.96
C THR A 80 -2.09 -9.87 -3.57
N LEU A 81 -1.39 -10.88 -3.09
CA LEU A 81 -0.02 -11.23 -3.46
C LEU A 81 0.09 -12.71 -3.79
N GLU A 82 1.01 -13.03 -4.70
CA GLU A 82 1.47 -14.40 -4.96
C GLU A 82 2.98 -14.51 -4.72
N HIS A 83 3.42 -15.65 -4.20
CA HIS A 83 4.84 -15.95 -4.02
C HIS A 83 5.35 -16.80 -5.18
N GLY A 84 6.19 -16.19 -6.03
CA GLY A 84 6.83 -16.87 -7.15
C GLY A 84 8.33 -17.06 -6.95
N SER A 85 9.02 -17.53 -7.99
CA SER A 85 10.49 -17.67 -8.01
C SER A 85 11.23 -16.35 -7.82
N ASN A 86 10.59 -15.22 -8.12
CA ASN A 86 11.14 -13.87 -7.99
C ASN A 86 10.68 -13.14 -6.71
N GLY A 87 10.10 -13.87 -5.75
CA GLY A 87 9.54 -13.32 -4.52
C GLY A 87 8.06 -12.95 -4.65
N TRP A 88 7.62 -12.01 -3.81
CA TRP A 88 6.22 -11.56 -3.74
C TRP A 88 5.85 -10.62 -4.87
N VAL A 89 4.78 -10.96 -5.60
CA VAL A 89 4.26 -10.20 -6.73
C VAL A 89 2.84 -9.76 -6.43
N VAL A 90 2.51 -8.52 -6.79
CA VAL A 90 1.15 -7.98 -6.65
C VAL A 90 0.24 -8.59 -7.70
N THR A 91 -0.88 -9.14 -7.28
CA THR A 91 -1.88 -9.74 -8.18
C THR A 91 -3.17 -8.94 -8.28
N GLY A 92 -3.44 -8.08 -7.31
CA GLY A 92 -4.56 -7.13 -7.37
C GLY A 92 -4.93 -6.54 -6.02
N GLU A 93 -6.09 -5.87 -5.99
CA GLU A 93 -6.78 -5.49 -4.76
C GLU A 93 -7.77 -6.60 -4.36
N TYR A 94 -8.05 -6.77 -3.06
CA TYR A 94 -9.03 -7.73 -2.53
C TYR A 94 -10.44 -7.14 -2.49
#